data_AF-A0A409XW72-F1
#
_entry.id   AF-A0A409XW72-F1
#
_cell.length_a   1.000
_cell.length_b   1.000
_cell.length_c   1.000
_cell.angle_alpha   90.00
_cell.angle_beta   90.00
_cell.angle_gamma   90.00
#
_symmetry.space_group_name_H-M   'P 1'
#
loop_
_entity.id
_entity.type
_entity.pdbx_description
1 polymer ?
#
loop_
_entity_poly.entity_id
_entity_poly.type
_entity_poly.pdbx_seq_one_letter_code
_entity_poly.pdbx_strand_id
1 'polypeptide(L)'
;MCRAVTRDVTKPPPSQGLFNPNRNRCQGIELTTEDDDDTMAKSKNHTNHNQNKKAHKNGIRKPTSTRSRSMKGVDAKFRRNSKYAAAGSYKARLEAKQAAAS
;
A
#
# COMPACT_ATOMS: atom_id res chain seq x y z
N MET A 1 -8.21 14.94 -30.60
CA MET A 1 -6.90 15.56 -30.27
C MET A 1 -6.75 15.62 -28.76
N CYS A 2 -5.91 14.78 -28.17
CA CYS A 2 -5.75 14.73 -26.71
C CYS A 2 -4.68 15.74 -26.28
N ARG A 3 -5.06 16.74 -25.46
CA ARG A 3 -4.10 17.68 -24.86
C ARG A 3 -3.17 16.91 -23.92
N ALA A 4 -1.87 16.88 -24.24
CA ALA A 4 -0.85 16.37 -23.34
C ALA A 4 -0.76 17.28 -22.11
N VAL A 5 -1.11 16.77 -20.94
CA VAL A 5 -0.94 17.49 -19.68
C VAL A 5 0.52 17.34 -19.25
N THR A 6 1.34 18.32 -19.60
CA THR A 6 2.72 18.42 -19.09
C THR A 6 2.67 18.60 -17.58
N ARG A 7 3.12 17.58 -16.83
CA ARG A 7 3.31 17.71 -15.39
C ARG A 7 4.56 18.54 -15.14
N ASP A 8 4.34 19.80 -14.76
CA ASP A 8 5.38 20.69 -14.29
C ASP A 8 6.09 20.06 -13.06
N VAL A 9 7.39 19.83 -13.22
CA VAL A 9 8.24 19.15 -12.22
C VAL A 9 8.72 20.11 -11.14
N THR A 10 8.55 21.43 -11.32
CA THR A 10 8.99 22.47 -10.37
C THR A 10 7.98 22.73 -9.25
N LYS A 11 6.73 22.25 -9.39
CA LYS A 11 5.70 22.47 -8.39
C LYS A 11 5.87 21.47 -7.22
N PRO A 12 6.12 21.94 -5.98
CA PRO A 12 6.24 21.03 -4.84
C PRO A 12 4.93 20.26 -4.65
N PRO A 13 5.00 18.96 -4.27
CA PRO A 13 3.79 18.18 -4.04
C PRO A 13 2.95 18.85 -2.95
N PRO A 14 1.60 18.86 -3.07
CA PRO A 14 0.76 19.36 -1.99
C PRO A 14 1.11 18.58 -0.73
N SER A 15 1.43 19.30 0.34
CA SER A 15 1.83 18.70 1.61
C SER A 15 0.73 17.76 2.07
N GLN A 16 0.98 16.46 1.96
CA GLN A 16 0.07 15.47 2.52
C GLN A 16 0.17 15.62 4.03
N GLY A 17 -0.75 16.39 4.60
CA GLY A 17 -0.85 16.61 6.03
C GLY A 17 -0.82 15.26 6.71
N LEU A 18 0.21 15.04 7.54
CA LEU A 18 0.39 13.79 8.25
C LEU A 18 -0.87 13.55 9.08
N PHE A 19 -1.72 12.63 8.61
CA PHE A 19 -2.96 12.26 9.29
C PHE A 19 -2.56 11.57 10.59
N ASN A 20 -2.45 12.36 11.65
CA ASN A 20 -2.09 11.89 12.97
C ASN A 20 -3.34 11.21 13.58
N PRO A 21 -3.35 9.87 13.75
CA PRO A 21 -4.52 9.13 14.22
C PRO A 21 -4.81 9.34 15.72
N ASN A 22 -4.11 10.26 16.38
CA ASN A 22 -4.22 10.57 17.80
C ASN A 22 -4.59 12.05 18.05
N ARG A 23 -5.60 12.56 17.34
CA ARG A 23 -6.29 13.83 17.68
C ARG A 23 -7.67 13.56 18.27
N ASN A 24 -7.69 12.93 19.45
CA ASN A 24 -8.85 13.03 20.34
C ASN A 24 -8.88 14.46 20.91
N ARG A 25 -9.58 15.36 20.21
CA ARG A 25 -9.85 16.72 20.69
C ARG A 25 -10.91 16.65 21.80
N CYS A 26 -10.48 16.46 23.03
CA CYS A 26 -11.26 16.86 24.20
C CYS A 26 -10.96 18.34 24.48
N GLN A 27 -11.97 19.20 24.40
CA GLN A 27 -11.84 20.61 24.79
C GLN A 27 -12.34 20.80 26.23
N GLY A 28 -11.55 21.53 27.03
CA GLY A 28 -12.01 22.28 28.20
C GLY A 28 -12.23 21.49 29.50
N ILE A 29 -11.22 21.49 30.36
CA ILE A 29 -11.35 21.94 31.76
C ILE A 29 -10.05 22.70 32.08
N GLU A 30 -10.13 23.97 32.44
CA GLU A 30 -9.00 24.69 33.03
C GLU A 30 -9.02 24.41 34.54
N LEU A 31 -7.88 23.99 35.10
CA LEU A 31 -7.67 23.91 36.54
C LEU A 31 -6.38 24.67 36.86
N THR A 32 -6.42 25.37 37.99
CA THR A 32 -5.38 26.25 38.52
C THR A 32 -4.01 25.59 38.62
N THR A 33 -2.98 26.33 38.20
CA THR A 33 -1.62 26.24 38.75
C THR A 33 -1.63 26.60 40.25
N GLU A 34 -0.59 26.37 41.03
CA GLU A 34 0.72 25.75 40.76
C GLU A 34 0.64 24.22 41.08
N ASP A 35 1.65 23.40 41.43
CA ASP A 35 3.09 23.57 41.67
C ASP A 35 3.84 22.20 41.53
N ASP A 36 5.10 22.16 41.97
CA ASP A 36 6.04 21.04 42.22
C ASP A 36 6.89 20.50 41.04
N ASP A 37 8.20 20.53 41.31
CA ASP A 37 9.29 20.58 40.33
C ASP A 37 9.72 19.22 39.71
N ASP A 38 10.28 19.35 38.51
CA ASP A 38 10.99 18.37 37.72
C ASP A 38 11.82 17.31 38.48
N THR A 39 11.23 16.13 38.68
CA THR A 39 11.93 14.92 38.28
C THR A 39 11.22 14.30 37.09
N MET A 40 11.97 14.12 35.99
CA MET A 40 11.57 13.26 34.87
C MET A 40 11.57 11.79 35.34
N ALA A 41 10.56 11.44 36.14
CA ALA A 41 10.33 10.12 36.68
C ALA A 41 10.31 9.12 35.51
N LYS A 42 11.36 8.27 35.45
CA LYS A 42 11.75 7.52 34.24
C LYS A 42 10.56 6.79 33.62
N SER A 43 9.98 7.39 32.58
CA SER A 43 8.83 6.82 31.89
C SER A 43 9.23 5.52 31.17
N LYS A 44 8.25 4.66 30.89
CA LYS A 44 8.53 3.37 30.25
C LYS A 44 8.81 3.56 28.75
N ASN A 45 10.09 3.62 28.40
CA ASN A 45 10.59 3.85 27.03
C ASN A 45 10.03 2.92 25.93
N HIS A 46 9.50 1.74 26.26
CA HIS A 46 8.90 0.81 25.29
C HIS A 46 7.80 -0.08 25.90
N THR A 47 6.71 -0.29 25.17
CA THR A 47 5.66 -1.26 25.53
C THR A 47 4.97 -1.87 24.31
N ASN A 48 4.76 -3.19 24.34
CA ASN A 48 4.02 -3.95 23.34
C ASN A 48 2.56 -4.25 23.76
N HIS A 49 2.16 -3.85 24.99
CA HIS A 49 0.94 -4.32 25.64
C HIS A 49 -0.36 -4.14 24.83
N ASN A 50 -0.52 -3.01 24.13
CA ASN A 50 -1.73 -2.70 23.37
C ASN A 50 -1.59 -2.92 21.84
N GLN A 51 -0.45 -3.44 21.34
CA GLN A 51 -0.25 -3.56 19.89
C GLN A 51 -1.14 -4.68 19.31
N ASN A 52 -1.11 -5.87 19.91
CA ASN A 52 -1.95 -7.00 19.50
C ASN A 52 -3.44 -6.65 19.57
N LYS A 53 -3.90 -6.04 20.66
CA LYS A 53 -5.30 -5.61 20.82
C LYS A 53 -5.74 -4.66 19.71
N LYS A 54 -4.90 -3.71 19.29
CA LYS A 54 -5.17 -2.83 18.13
C LYS A 54 -5.16 -3.59 16.80
N ALA A 55 -4.18 -4.47 16.57
CA ALA A 55 -4.05 -5.25 15.33
C ALA A 55 -5.26 -6.17 15.09
N HIS A 56 -5.84 -6.74 16.16
CA HIS A 56 -7.01 -7.60 16.05
C HIS A 56 -8.35 -6.86 15.92
N LYS A 57 -8.44 -5.53 16.21
CA LYS A 57 -9.71 -4.77 16.03
C LYS A 57 -10.26 -4.84 14.61
N ASN A 58 -9.38 -4.71 13.61
CA ASN A 58 -9.72 -4.75 12.20
C ASN A 58 -9.37 -6.10 11.54
N GLY A 59 -8.82 -7.04 12.33
CA GLY A 59 -8.28 -8.32 11.88
C GLY A 59 -6.95 -8.22 11.11
N ILE A 60 -6.03 -9.15 11.38
CA ILE A 60 -4.80 -9.30 10.59
C ILE A 60 -5.17 -10.06 9.31
N ARG A 61 -5.42 -9.32 8.22
CA ARG A 61 -5.83 -9.91 6.93
C ARG A 61 -4.64 -10.53 6.21
N LYS A 62 -4.79 -11.79 5.79
CA LYS A 62 -3.85 -12.46 4.87
C LYS A 62 -3.91 -11.83 3.47
N PRO A 63 -2.82 -11.82 2.69
CA PRO A 63 -2.86 -11.36 1.30
C PRO A 63 -3.79 -12.25 0.46
N THR A 64 -4.59 -11.64 -0.41
CA THR A 64 -5.53 -12.35 -1.28
C THR A 64 -4.79 -13.25 -2.27
N SER A 65 -5.10 -14.55 -2.26
CA SER A 65 -4.61 -15.48 -3.27
C SER A 65 -5.38 -15.30 -4.57
N THR A 66 -4.69 -15.01 -5.67
CA THR A 66 -5.25 -14.92 -7.02
C THR A 66 -4.77 -16.12 -7.86
N ARG A 67 -5.58 -16.54 -8.85
CA ARG A 67 -5.27 -17.70 -9.71
C ARG A 67 -3.88 -17.63 -10.36
N SER A 68 -3.42 -16.42 -10.69
CA SER A 68 -2.08 -16.14 -11.22
C SER A 68 -1.35 -15.16 -10.32
N ARG A 69 -0.15 -15.53 -9.85
CA ARG A 69 0.75 -14.63 -9.11
C ARG A 69 1.42 -13.62 -10.04
N SER A 70 1.96 -12.54 -9.49
CA SER A 70 2.74 -11.57 -10.26
C SER A 70 4.11 -12.15 -10.65
N MET A 71 4.55 -11.92 -11.90
CA MET A 71 5.87 -12.35 -12.37
C MET A 71 6.98 -11.31 -12.09
N LYS A 72 6.78 -10.38 -11.15
CA LYS A 72 7.78 -9.35 -10.81
C LYS A 72 8.92 -10.02 -10.03
N GLY A 73 10.17 -9.80 -10.45
CA GLY A 73 11.35 -10.47 -9.87
C GLY A 73 11.68 -11.84 -10.47
N VAL A 74 10.86 -12.39 -11.37
CA VAL A 74 11.21 -13.60 -12.13
C VAL A 74 12.24 -13.25 -13.22
N ASP A 75 13.19 -14.16 -13.46
CA ASP A 75 14.30 -14.00 -14.42
C ASP A 75 13.86 -13.43 -15.79
N ALA A 76 14.67 -12.50 -16.28
CA ALA A 76 14.46 -11.82 -17.55
C ALA A 76 14.57 -12.74 -18.77
N LYS A 77 15.38 -13.82 -18.76
CA LYS A 77 15.43 -14.77 -19.88
C LYS A 77 14.14 -15.59 -19.95
N PHE A 78 13.72 -16.19 -18.84
CA PHE A 78 12.44 -16.89 -18.73
C PHE A 78 11.27 -16.00 -19.16
N ARG A 79 11.17 -14.78 -18.63
CA ARG A 79 10.09 -13.85 -18.97
C ARG A 79 10.06 -13.42 -20.44
N ARG A 80 11.21 -13.38 -21.14
CA ARG A 80 11.27 -13.14 -22.58
C ARG A 80 10.75 -14.36 -23.35
N ASN A 81 11.23 -15.56 -23.01
CA ASN A 81 10.76 -16.79 -23.65
C ASN A 81 9.25 -17.00 -23.48
N SER A 82 8.72 -16.87 -22.26
CA SER A 82 7.29 -17.07 -21.96
C SER A 82 6.38 -16.13 -22.76
N LYS A 83 6.82 -14.89 -23.06
CA LYS A 83 6.07 -13.96 -23.92
C LYS A 83 5.95 -14.49 -25.34
N TYR A 84 7.06 -14.93 -25.94
CA TYR A 84 7.06 -15.45 -27.32
C TYR A 84 6.28 -16.76 -27.43
N ALA A 85 6.45 -17.68 -26.48
CA ALA A 85 5.68 -18.92 -26.42
C ALA A 85 4.16 -18.65 -26.35
N ALA A 86 3.72 -17.77 -25.44
CA ALA A 86 2.31 -17.41 -25.32
C ALA A 86 1.75 -16.75 -26.59
N ALA A 87 2.54 -15.89 -27.26
CA ALA A 87 2.14 -15.26 -28.52
C ALA A 87 1.98 -16.30 -29.66
N GLY A 88 2.89 -17.28 -29.76
CA GLY A 88 2.78 -18.38 -30.73
C GLY A 88 1.55 -19.26 -30.47
N SER A 89 1.34 -19.69 -29.22
CA SER A 89 0.17 -20.49 -28.84
C SER A 89 -1.16 -19.75 -29.04
N TYR A 90 -1.18 -18.43 -28.92
CA TYR A 90 -2.37 -17.62 -29.18
C TYR A 90 -2.74 -17.61 -30.68
N LYS A 91 -1.76 -17.44 -31.57
CA LYS A 91 -1.97 -17.48 -33.03
C LYS A 91 -2.53 -18.82 -33.50
N ALA A 92 -1.86 -19.92 -33.15
CA ALA A 92 -2.31 -21.27 -33.50
C ALA A 92 -3.72 -21.59 -32.96
N ARG A 93 -4.06 -21.12 -31.76
CA ARG A 93 -5.43 -21.24 -31.21
C ARG A 93 -6.46 -20.39 -31.95
N LEU A 94 -6.08 -19.25 -32.53
CA LEU A 94 -6.97 -18.41 -33.31
C LEU A 94 -7.25 -19.04 -34.68
N GLU A 95 -6.21 -19.49 -35.36
CA GLU A 95 -6.27 -20.21 -36.64
C GLU A 95 -7.11 -21.48 -36.52
N ALA A 96 -6.85 -22.33 -35.51
CA ALA A 96 -7.64 -23.53 -35.24
C ALA A 96 -9.11 -23.24 -34.91
N LYS A 97 -9.42 -22.09 -34.28
CA LYS A 97 -10.79 -21.65 -34.03
C LYS A 97 -11.50 -21.14 -35.29
N GLN A 98 -10.77 -20.50 -36.19
CA GLN A 98 -11.29 -20.04 -37.47
C GLN A 98 -11.61 -21.23 -38.37
N ALA A 99 -10.69 -22.19 -38.48
CA ALA A 99 -10.87 -23.45 -39.22
C ALA A 99 -11.97 -24.37 -38.65
N ALA A 100 -12.33 -24.22 -37.38
CA ALA A 100 -13.45 -24.93 -36.74
C ALA A 100 -14.78 -24.16 -36.79
N ALA A 101 -14.79 -22.93 -37.32
CA ALA A 101 -15.96 -22.08 -37.49
C ALA A 101 -16.36 -21.89 -38.97
N SER A 102 -15.47 -22.26 -39.90
CA SER A 102 -15.71 -22.44 -41.34
C SER A 102 -16.16 -23.86 -41.65
#